data_AF-A0A2M7THD1-F1
#
_entry.id   AF-A0A2M7THD1-F1
#
_cell.length_a   1.000
_cell.length_b   1.000
_cell.length_c   1.000
_cell.angle_alpha   90.00
_cell.angle_beta   90.00
_cell.angle_gamma   90.00
#
_symmetry.space_group_name_H-M   'P 1'
#
loop_
_entity.id
_entity.type
_entity.pdbx_description
1 polymer ?
#
loop_
_entity_poly.entity_id
_entity_poly.type
_entity_poly.pdbx_seq_one_letter_code
_entity_poly.pdbx_strand_id
1 'polypeptide(L)'
;LVKPLINLLLLPLNLITFGFFRWVSSAIALYLVTLVIPGFKIIGFSFAGFSSRWLDIPAFSLSGFFAFIGFSFAISAFASIIHWLVK
;
A
#
# COMPACT_ATOMS: atom_id res chain seq x y z
N LEU A 1 -9.10 5.56 31.59
CA LEU A 1 -9.72 5.89 30.29
C LEU A 1 -8.94 6.86 29.41
N VAL A 2 -7.99 7.65 29.94
CA VAL A 2 -7.28 8.68 29.13
C VAL A 2 -6.23 8.09 28.16
N LYS A 3 -5.57 7.00 28.56
CA LYS A 3 -4.51 6.33 27.78
C LYS A 3 -4.91 5.95 26.33
N PRO A 4 -6.07 5.32 26.06
CA PRO A 4 -6.50 5.04 24.69
C PRO A 4 -6.76 6.29 23.84
N LEU A 5 -7.22 7.40 24.45
CA LEU A 5 -7.44 8.66 23.75
C LEU A 5 -6.12 9.33 23.32
N ILE A 6 -5.12 9.30 24.21
CA ILE A 6 -3.77 9.78 23.90
C ILE A 6 -3.15 8.94 22.78
N ASN A 7 -3.26 7.62 22.83
CA ASN A 7 -2.74 6.75 21.76
C ASN A 7 -3.46 6.96 20.42
N LEU A 8 -4.76 7.26 20.43
CA LEU A 8 -5.53 7.59 19.22
C LEU A 8 -5.05 8.93 18.61
N LEU A 9 -4.73 9.91 19.44
CA LEU A 9 -4.15 11.19 19.01
C LEU A 9 -2.70 11.04 18.49
N LEU A 10 -1.94 10.10 19.03
CA LEU A 10 -0.56 9.79 18.60
C LEU A 10 -0.50 8.82 17.40
N LEU A 11 -1.62 8.18 17.05
CA LEU A 11 -1.74 7.22 15.96
C LEU A 11 -1.27 7.77 14.60
N PRO A 12 -1.59 9.03 14.21
CA PRO A 12 -1.09 9.63 12.98
C PRO A 12 0.45 9.71 12.96
N LEU A 13 1.06 10.10 14.08
CA LEU A 13 2.50 10.20 14.21
C LEU A 13 3.16 8.82 14.17
N ASN A 14 2.56 7.83 14.83
CA ASN A 14 3.04 6.45 14.81
C ASN A 14 2.95 5.83 13.40
N LEU A 15 1.86 6.07 12.67
CA LEU A 15 1.75 5.58 11.27
C LEU A 15 2.86 6.14 10.39
N ILE A 16 3.20 7.43 10.58
CA ILE A 16 4.29 8.08 9.86
C ILE A 16 5.63 7.36 10.10
N THR A 17 5.91 7.00 11.35
CA THR A 17 7.15 6.29 11.73
C THR A 17 7.16 4.80 11.36
N PHE A 18 6.00 4.15 11.23
CA PHE A 18 5.86 2.73 10.87
C PHE A 18 6.12 2.38 9.39
N GLY A 19 6.62 3.31 8.58
CA GLY A 19 6.96 3.05 7.17
C GLY A 19 6.06 3.74 6.15
N PHE A 20 5.20 4.67 6.58
CA PHE A 20 4.42 5.52 5.68
C PHE A 20 5.31 6.30 4.71
N PHE A 21 6.44 6.86 5.17
CA PHE A 21 7.38 7.55 4.27
C PHE A 21 7.95 6.65 3.17
N ARG A 22 8.23 5.38 3.49
CA ARG A 22 8.70 4.39 2.52
C ARG A 22 7.61 4.06 1.49
N TRP A 23 6.36 4.00 1.94
CA TRP A 23 5.23 3.82 1.05
C TRP A 23 5.04 5.02 0.10
N VAL A 24 5.06 6.25 0.64
CA VAL A 24 4.95 7.48 -0.15
C VAL A 24 6.09 7.60 -1.16
N SER A 25 7.33 7.29 -0.78
CA SER A 25 8.45 7.33 -1.72
C SER A 25 8.30 6.30 -2.84
N SER A 26 7.76 5.12 -2.54
CA SER A 26 7.44 4.11 -3.56
C SER A 26 6.34 4.58 -4.52
N ALA A 27 5.34 5.31 -4.03
CA ALA A 27 4.29 5.91 -4.85
C ALA A 27 4.84 7.00 -5.78
N ILE A 28 5.70 7.88 -5.26
CA ILE A 28 6.39 8.90 -6.06
C ILE A 28 7.27 8.24 -7.12
N ALA A 29 8.04 7.21 -6.75
CA ALA A 29 8.88 6.47 -7.70
C ALA A 29 8.05 5.84 -8.83
N LEU A 30 6.94 5.18 -8.50
CA LEU A 30 6.03 4.63 -9.51
C LEU A 30 5.48 5.71 -10.45
N TYR A 31 5.07 6.86 -9.90
CA TYR A 31 4.59 7.97 -10.70
C TYR A 31 5.67 8.49 -11.65
N LEU A 32 6.90 8.67 -11.17
CA LEU A 32 8.02 9.08 -12.02
C LEU A 32 8.29 8.06 -13.13
N VAL A 33 8.23 6.76 -12.84
CA VAL A 33 8.40 5.71 -13.85
C VAL A 33 7.35 5.81 -14.95
N THR A 34 6.09 6.14 -14.62
CA THR A 34 5.04 6.35 -15.63
C THR A 34 5.29 7.56 -16.55
N LEU A 35 6.08 8.53 -16.10
CA LEU A 35 6.46 9.71 -16.90
C LEU A 35 7.72 9.44 -17.74
N VAL A 36 8.68 8.70 -17.19
CA VAL A 36 10.00 8.49 -17.79
C VAL A 36 9.99 7.35 -18.80
N ILE A 37 9.25 6.27 -18.54
CA ILE A 37 9.26 5.08 -19.38
C ILE A 37 8.05 5.10 -20.32
N PRO A 38 8.23 5.41 -21.62
CA PRO A 38 7.13 5.41 -22.57
C PRO A 38 6.53 4.01 -22.69
N GLY A 39 5.20 3.92 -22.58
CA GLY A 39 4.47 2.65 -22.61
C GLY A 39 4.27 1.99 -21.24
N PHE A 40 4.94 2.46 -20.18
CA PHE A 40 4.67 1.99 -18.82
C PHE A 40 3.32 2.56 -18.34
N LYS A 41 2.34 1.68 -18.14
CA LYS A 41 0.99 2.05 -17.69
C LYS A 41 0.55 1.14 -16.55
N ILE A 42 -0.06 1.74 -15.54
CA ILE A 42 -0.72 1.04 -14.44
C ILE A 42 -2.19 0.89 -14.81
N ILE A 43 -2.59 -0.31 -15.25
CA ILE A 43 -3.89 -0.59 -15.86
C ILE A 43 -5.02 -0.91 -14.86
N GLY A 44 -4.69 -1.05 -13.57
CA GLY A 44 -5.63 -1.43 -12.52
C GLY A 44 -5.52 -2.90 -12.12
N PHE A 45 -5.99 -3.21 -10.91
CA PHE A 45 -5.97 -4.55 -10.34
C PHE A 45 -7.41 -4.95 -9.99
N SER A 46 -7.85 -6.10 -10.51
CA SER A 46 -9.14 -6.70 -10.16
C SER A 46 -8.91 -8.00 -9.38
N PHE A 47 -9.50 -8.05 -8.18
CA PHE A 47 -9.60 -9.26 -7.40
C PHE A 47 -11.02 -9.80 -7.51
N ALA A 48 -11.16 -11.04 -8.00
CA ALA A 48 -12.46 -11.66 -8.25
C ALA A 48 -13.23 -12.04 -6.96
N GLY A 49 -12.63 -11.80 -5.78
CA GLY A 49 -13.17 -12.28 -4.52
C GLY A 49 -12.73 -13.71 -4.23
N PHE A 50 -12.85 -14.11 -2.98
CA PHE A 50 -12.59 -15.47 -2.54
C PHE A 50 -13.66 -15.86 -1.54
N SER A 51 -14.44 -16.89 -1.86
CA SER A 51 -15.50 -17.39 -0.99
C SER A 51 -15.21 -18.81 -0.57
N SER A 52 -15.26 -19.05 0.74
CA SER A 52 -15.05 -20.34 1.38
C SER A 52 -15.96 -20.47 2.60
N ARG A 53 -16.11 -21.69 3.14
CA ARG A 53 -16.95 -21.97 4.30
C ARG A 53 -16.60 -21.11 5.54
N TRP A 54 -15.37 -20.65 5.64
CA TRP A 54 -14.85 -19.91 6.79
C TRP A 54 -14.61 -18.43 6.49
N LEU A 55 -14.48 -18.06 5.22
CA LEU A 55 -14.03 -16.73 4.82
C LEU A 55 -14.67 -16.33 3.51
N ASP A 56 -15.39 -15.20 3.53
CA ASP A 56 -15.99 -14.59 2.36
C ASP A 56 -15.36 -13.21 2.14
N ILE A 57 -14.49 -13.13 1.13
CA ILE A 57 -13.83 -11.90 0.70
C ILE A 57 -14.52 -11.44 -0.58
N PRO A 58 -15.19 -10.28 -0.57
CA PRO A 58 -15.88 -9.78 -1.74
C PRO A 58 -14.89 -9.42 -2.86
N ALA A 59 -15.39 -9.46 -4.10
CA ALA A 59 -14.65 -8.95 -5.25
C ALA A 59 -14.43 -7.44 -5.12
N PHE A 60 -13.25 -6.97 -5.52
CA PHE A 60 -12.95 -5.54 -5.56
C PHE A 60 -12.04 -5.22 -6.74
N SER A 61 -12.16 -4.02 -7.27
CA SER A 61 -11.32 -3.51 -8.35
C SER A 61 -10.69 -2.18 -7.95
N LEU A 62 -9.37 -2.07 -8.07
CA LEU A 62 -8.61 -0.84 -7.92
C LEU A 62 -8.26 -0.32 -9.31
N SER A 63 -8.80 0.83 -9.68
CA SER A 63 -8.54 1.48 -10.96
C SER A 63 -8.07 2.92 -10.77
N GLY A 64 -7.40 3.47 -11.78
CA GLY A 64 -6.89 4.84 -11.77
C GLY A 64 -6.00 5.12 -10.55
N PHE A 65 -6.33 6.17 -9.79
CA PHE A 65 -5.57 6.60 -8.62
C PHE A 65 -5.43 5.53 -7.54
N PHE A 66 -6.49 4.74 -7.28
CA PHE A 66 -6.44 3.69 -6.26
C PHE A 66 -5.50 2.54 -6.65
N ALA A 67 -5.31 2.30 -7.96
CA ALA A 67 -4.32 1.33 -8.41
C ALA A 67 -2.90 1.79 -8.05
N PHE A 68 -2.56 3.07 -8.21
CA PHE A 68 -1.25 3.62 -7.80
C PHE A 68 -1.00 3.42 -6.30
N ILE A 69 -2.00 3.71 -5.46
CA ILE A 69 -1.96 3.48 -4.01
C ILE A 69 -1.71 1.99 -3.71
N GLY A 70 -2.47 1.09 -4.32
CA GLY A 70 -2.34 -0.35 -4.10
C GLY A 70 -0.98 -0.90 -4.55
N PHE A 71 -0.52 -0.55 -5.75
CA PHE A 71 0.77 -1.00 -6.28
C PHE A 71 1.95 -0.44 -5.48
N SER A 72 1.91 0.85 -5.12
CA SER A 72 2.96 1.43 -4.26
C SER A 72 3.02 0.77 -2.89
N PHE A 73 1.87 0.38 -2.33
CA PHE A 73 1.80 -0.34 -1.07
C PHE A 73 2.36 -1.74 -1.19
N ALA A 74 2.02 -2.46 -2.26
CA ALA A 74 2.60 -3.78 -2.54
C ALA A 74 4.13 -3.68 -2.67
N ILE A 75 4.64 -2.74 -3.47
CA ILE A 75 6.08 -2.53 -3.65
C ILE A 75 6.76 -2.23 -2.31
N SER A 76 6.21 -1.33 -1.50
CA SER A 76 6.82 -0.97 -0.21
C SER A 76 6.79 -2.13 0.78
N ALA A 77 5.73 -2.94 0.78
CA ALA A 77 5.62 -4.15 1.59
C ALA A 77 6.67 -5.20 1.18
N PHE A 78 6.77 -5.49 -0.13
CA PHE A 78 7.79 -6.41 -0.65
C PHE A 78 9.22 -5.92 -0.34
N ALA A 79 9.50 -4.63 -0.58
CA ALA A 79 10.79 -4.04 -0.26
C ALA A 79 11.10 -4.11 1.24
N SER A 80 10.09 -3.95 2.10
CA SER A 80 10.27 -4.08 3.55
C SER A 80 10.61 -5.50 3.97
N ILE A 81 9.94 -6.50 3.38
CA ILE A 81 10.23 -7.92 3.64
C ILE A 81 11.66 -8.24 3.19
N ILE A 82 12.07 -7.80 2.00
CA ILE A 82 13.44 -8.01 1.50
C ILE A 82 14.46 -7.34 2.41
N HIS A 83 14.25 -6.07 2.76
CA HIS A 83 15.14 -5.33 3.65
C HIS A 83 15.25 -6.00 5.02
N TRP A 84 14.17 -6.58 5.53
CA TRP A 84 14.18 -7.33 6.79
C TRP A 84 14.89 -8.69 6.65
N LEU A 85 14.78 -9.37 5.50
CA LEU A 85 15.45 -10.66 5.27
C LEU A 85 16.96 -10.54 5.03
N VAL A 86 17.40 -9.45 4.39
CA VAL A 86 18.81 -9.24 4.02
C VAL A 86 19.63 -8.66 5.19
N LYS A 87 18.98 -8.11 6.21
CA LYS A 87 19.62 -7.50 7.37
C LYS A 87 19.45 -8.37 8.61
#